data_AF-A0A357AHU4-F1
#
_entry.id   AF-A0A357AHU4-F1
#
_cell.length_a   1.000
_cell.length_b   1.000
_cell.length_c   1.000
_cell.angle_alpha   90.00
_cell.angle_beta   90.00
_cell.angle_gamma   90.00
#
_symmetry.space_group_name_H-M   'P 1'
#
loop_
_entity.id
_entity.type
_entity.pdbx_description
1 polymer ?
#
loop_
_entity_poly.entity_id
_entity_poly.type
_entity_poly.pdbx_seq_one_letter_code
_entity_poly.pdbx_strand_id
1 'polypeptide(L)'
;MDEGKFKKDWEKFNDVQNLAMALFSRGCSIEEAKSLVLQSKEYKEWLAEKRSFMAEFEEDRFYNDLKAYQKLLHHVDEIDSLARAMYFREKENHFHEREIFLLEESLEDDWLPLTLGLHLNTCRLAYELVQFGKLIGLDSPMPVMNFLPLLNGTAMLPEREEIVDRVVENKTAVMEFLGKFRIKYGKREA
;
A
#
# COMPACT_ATOMS: atom_id res chain seq x y z
N MET A 1 19.78 -22.82 -13.20
CA MET A 1 18.40 -22.39 -13.41
C MET A 1 18.38 -21.62 -14.72
N ASP A 2 17.47 -21.94 -15.64
CA ASP A 2 17.36 -21.20 -16.90
C ASP A 2 16.54 -19.93 -16.63
N GLU A 3 17.22 -18.79 -16.56
CA GLU A 3 16.60 -17.48 -16.29
C GLU A 3 15.54 -17.12 -17.33
N GLY A 4 15.74 -17.51 -18.59
CA GLY A 4 14.79 -17.27 -19.67
C GLY A 4 13.51 -18.06 -19.48
N LYS A 5 13.62 -19.32 -19.05
CA LYS A 5 12.45 -20.14 -18.69
C LYS A 5 11.73 -19.59 -17.45
N PHE A 6 12.47 -19.25 -16.40
CA PHE A 6 11.88 -18.70 -15.18
C PHE A 6 11.07 -17.43 -15.47
N LYS A 7 11.60 -16.51 -16.29
CA LYS A 7 10.90 -15.28 -16.67
C LYS A 7 9.60 -15.57 -17.41
N LYS A 8 9.58 -16.51 -18.35
CA LYS A 8 8.36 -16.91 -19.07
C LYS A 8 7.32 -17.55 -18.15
N ASP A 9 7.76 -18.42 -17.23
CA ASP A 9 6.87 -19.01 -16.24
C ASP A 9 6.33 -17.91 -15.29
N TRP A 10 7.15 -16.92 -14.93
CA TRP A 10 6.72 -15.78 -14.12
C TRP A 10 5.68 -14.92 -14.85
N GLU A 11 5.85 -14.65 -16.14
CA GLU A 11 4.85 -13.96 -16.96
C GLU A 11 3.52 -14.71 -16.96
N LYS A 12 3.54 -16.04 -17.15
CA LYS A 12 2.32 -16.87 -17.11
C LYS A 12 1.66 -16.93 -15.74
N PHE A 13 2.44 -16.95 -14.67
CA PHE A 13 1.91 -16.83 -13.31
C PHE A 13 1.19 -15.50 -13.13
N ASN A 14 1.80 -14.40 -13.60
CA ASN A 14 1.20 -13.07 -13.53
C ASN A 14 -0.08 -12.96 -14.38
N ASP A 15 -0.17 -13.61 -15.54
CA ASP A 15 -1.41 -13.65 -16.34
C ASP A 15 -2.59 -14.20 -15.51
N VAL A 16 -2.38 -15.32 -14.82
CA VAL A 16 -3.39 -15.95 -13.95
C VAL A 16 -3.74 -15.05 -12.76
N GLN A 17 -2.72 -14.48 -12.11
CA GLN A 17 -2.92 -13.57 -10.97
C GLN A 17 -3.67 -12.29 -11.38
N ASN A 18 -3.33 -11.69 -12.52
CA ASN A 18 -3.97 -10.49 -13.04
C ASN A 18 -5.44 -10.74 -13.39
N LEU A 19 -5.75 -11.93 -13.93
CA LEU A 19 -7.14 -12.34 -14.15
C LEU A 19 -7.91 -12.39 -12.82
N ALA A 20 -7.36 -13.05 -11.80
CA ALA A 20 -8.00 -13.12 -10.48
C ALA A 20 -8.23 -11.72 -9.88
N MET A 21 -7.22 -10.85 -9.93
CA MET A 21 -7.32 -9.46 -9.47
C MET A 21 -8.39 -8.67 -10.23
N ALA A 22 -8.48 -8.84 -11.55
CA ALA A 22 -9.50 -8.19 -12.37
C ALA A 22 -10.93 -8.65 -12.02
N LEU A 23 -11.12 -9.92 -11.65
CA LEU A 23 -12.41 -10.45 -11.20
C LEU A 23 -12.82 -9.83 -9.86
N PHE A 24 -11.89 -9.70 -8.92
CA PHE A 24 -12.21 -9.01 -7.67
C PHE A 24 -12.54 -7.53 -7.88
N SER A 25 -11.88 -6.85 -8.82
CA SER A 25 -12.23 -5.46 -9.19
C SER A 25 -13.64 -5.33 -9.78
N ARG A 26 -14.20 -6.44 -10.29
CA ARG A 26 -15.59 -6.52 -10.77
C ARG A 26 -16.58 -6.94 -9.69
N GLY A 27 -16.12 -7.17 -8.46
CA GLY A 27 -16.95 -7.55 -7.31
C GLY A 27 -17.18 -9.04 -7.12
N CYS A 28 -16.43 -9.91 -7.82
CA CYS A 28 -16.56 -11.36 -7.64
C CYS A 28 -16.19 -11.80 -6.23
N SER A 29 -16.88 -12.85 -5.73
CA SER A 29 -16.48 -13.55 -4.51
C SER A 29 -15.18 -14.36 -4.72
N ILE A 30 -14.61 -14.89 -3.65
CA ILE A 30 -13.42 -15.77 -3.73
C ILE A 30 -13.76 -17.03 -4.54
N GLU A 31 -14.90 -17.64 -4.25
CA GLU A 31 -15.38 -18.86 -4.88
C GLU A 31 -15.67 -18.63 -6.36
N GLU A 32 -16.30 -17.51 -6.71
CA GLU A 32 -16.56 -17.12 -8.10
C GLU A 32 -15.27 -16.88 -8.87
N ALA A 33 -14.35 -16.09 -8.29
CA ALA A 33 -13.07 -15.78 -8.92
C ALA A 33 -12.25 -17.05 -9.15
N LYS A 34 -12.18 -17.93 -8.15
CA LYS A 34 -11.53 -19.25 -8.24
C LYS A 34 -12.13 -20.10 -9.34
N SER A 35 -13.45 -20.24 -9.35
CA SER A 35 -14.15 -21.03 -10.38
C SER A 35 -13.86 -20.53 -11.79
N LEU A 36 -13.89 -19.21 -12.00
CA LEU A 36 -13.62 -18.59 -13.29
C LEU A 36 -12.15 -18.72 -13.70
N VAL A 37 -11.21 -18.54 -12.76
CA VAL A 37 -9.78 -18.73 -13.02
C VAL A 37 -9.47 -20.17 -13.40
N LEU A 38 -10.00 -21.16 -12.68
CA LEU A 38 -9.75 -22.57 -12.98
C LEU A 38 -10.36 -23.03 -14.33
N GLN A 39 -11.33 -22.28 -14.87
CA GLN A 39 -11.92 -22.53 -16.19
C GLN A 39 -11.27 -21.71 -17.31
N SER A 40 -10.42 -20.74 -16.95
CA SER A 40 -9.83 -19.75 -17.84
C SER A 40 -8.84 -20.33 -18.84
N LYS A 41 -8.51 -19.53 -19.86
CA LYS A 41 -7.47 -19.88 -20.82
C LYS A 41 -6.09 -19.81 -20.16
N GLU A 42 -5.89 -18.81 -19.30
CA GLU A 42 -4.68 -18.51 -18.56
C GLU A 42 -4.26 -19.69 -17.68
N TYR A 43 -5.21 -20.28 -16.94
CA TYR A 43 -4.93 -21.47 -16.12
C TYR A 43 -4.66 -22.72 -16.96
N LYS A 44 -5.37 -22.91 -18.08
CA LYS A 44 -5.09 -24.01 -19.01
C LYS A 44 -3.69 -23.89 -19.61
N GLU A 45 -3.28 -22.68 -19.97
CA GLU A 45 -1.91 -22.43 -20.43
C GLU A 45 -0.90 -22.69 -19.32
N TRP A 46 -1.17 -22.31 -18.07
CA TRP A 46 -0.32 -22.61 -16.94
C TRP A 46 -0.07 -24.12 -16.78
N LEU A 47 -1.13 -24.94 -16.83
CA LEU A 47 -1.06 -26.40 -16.69
C LEU A 47 -0.44 -27.14 -17.89
N ALA A 48 -0.42 -26.52 -19.08
CA ALA A 48 0.02 -27.19 -20.31
C ALA A 48 1.49 -27.61 -20.32
N GLU A 49 2.33 -27.03 -19.44
CA GLU A 49 3.76 -27.27 -19.42
C GLU A 49 4.29 -27.44 -17.99
N LYS A 50 5.39 -28.18 -17.85
CA LYS A 50 6.10 -28.28 -16.57
C LYS A 50 6.84 -26.97 -16.25
N ARG A 51 6.32 -26.26 -15.26
CA ARG A 51 6.85 -24.97 -14.78
C ARG A 51 8.09 -25.11 -13.92
N SER A 52 8.83 -24.01 -13.79
CA SER A 52 10.05 -23.87 -12.98
C SER A 52 9.74 -23.74 -11.49
N PHE A 53 8.49 -23.43 -11.15
CA PHE A 53 7.94 -23.36 -9.79
C PHE A 53 6.47 -23.79 -9.80
N MET A 54 5.95 -24.16 -8.64
CA MET A 54 4.55 -24.53 -8.45
C MET A 54 3.76 -23.31 -7.95
N ALA A 55 2.50 -23.23 -8.35
CA ALA A 55 1.55 -22.22 -7.90
C ALA A 55 0.28 -22.92 -7.42
N GLU A 56 -0.22 -22.51 -6.27
CA GLU A 56 -1.38 -23.12 -5.59
C GLU A 56 -2.70 -22.46 -6.04
N PHE A 57 -2.94 -22.39 -7.35
CA PHE A 57 -4.14 -21.72 -7.91
C PHE A 57 -5.46 -22.41 -7.56
N GLU A 58 -5.41 -23.63 -7.05
CA GLU A 58 -6.57 -24.39 -6.58
C GLU A 58 -6.86 -24.15 -5.09
N GLU A 59 -5.96 -23.47 -4.37
CA GLU A 59 -6.10 -23.23 -2.93
C GLU A 59 -6.81 -21.90 -2.65
N ASP A 60 -7.75 -21.90 -1.71
CA ASP A 60 -8.47 -20.68 -1.31
C ASP A 60 -7.53 -19.63 -0.73
N ARG A 61 -6.43 -20.06 -0.13
CA ARG A 61 -5.40 -19.17 0.42
C ARG A 61 -4.87 -18.20 -0.63
N PHE A 62 -4.59 -18.66 -1.85
CA PHE A 62 -4.11 -17.80 -2.94
C PHE A 62 -5.07 -16.63 -3.20
N TYR A 63 -6.37 -16.93 -3.29
CA TYR A 63 -7.40 -15.92 -3.54
C TYR A 63 -7.66 -15.00 -2.35
N ASN A 64 -7.57 -15.53 -1.12
CA ASN A 64 -7.63 -14.71 0.09
C ASN A 64 -6.49 -13.70 0.13
N ASP A 65 -5.26 -14.12 -0.17
CA ASP A 65 -4.08 -13.26 -0.21
C ASP A 65 -4.24 -12.17 -1.28
N LEU A 66 -4.73 -12.51 -2.48
CA LEU A 66 -5.00 -11.54 -3.54
C LEU A 66 -6.10 -10.55 -3.18
N LYS A 67 -7.20 -11.01 -2.57
CA LYS A 67 -8.29 -10.12 -2.14
C LYS A 67 -7.85 -9.18 -1.02
N ALA A 68 -7.04 -9.67 -0.09
CA ALA A 68 -6.43 -8.83 0.95
C ALA A 68 -5.47 -7.80 0.33
N TYR A 69 -4.66 -8.21 -0.64
CA TYR A 69 -3.77 -7.32 -1.38
C TYR A 69 -4.54 -6.24 -2.15
N GLN A 70 -5.63 -6.59 -2.82
CA GLN A 70 -6.48 -5.62 -3.51
C GLN A 70 -7.09 -4.60 -2.52
N LYS A 71 -7.59 -5.07 -1.37
CA LYS A 71 -8.10 -4.19 -0.31
C LYS A 71 -7.01 -3.23 0.17
N LEU A 72 -5.78 -3.71 0.36
CA LEU A 72 -4.63 -2.88 0.72
C LEU A 72 -4.38 -1.81 -0.34
N LEU A 73 -4.32 -2.17 -1.64
CA LEU A 73 -4.11 -1.21 -2.73
C LEU A 73 -5.18 -0.12 -2.75
N HIS A 74 -6.44 -0.49 -2.55
CA HIS A 74 -7.54 0.47 -2.48
C HIS A 74 -7.36 1.48 -1.35
N HIS A 75 -7.00 1.01 -0.15
CA HIS A 75 -6.74 1.90 0.98
C HIS A 75 -5.50 2.79 0.78
N VAL A 76 -4.44 2.25 0.19
CA VAL A 76 -3.24 3.02 -0.18
C VAL A 76 -3.62 4.16 -1.12
N ASP A 77 -4.37 3.85 -2.19
CA ASP A 77 -4.83 4.84 -3.16
C ASP A 77 -5.72 5.92 -2.53
N GLU A 78 -6.61 5.53 -1.61
CA GLU A 78 -7.46 6.43 -0.85
C GLU A 78 -6.64 7.42 -0.01
N ILE A 79 -5.72 6.91 0.81
CA ILE A 79 -4.84 7.74 1.67
C ILE A 79 -4.00 8.68 0.80
N ASP A 80 -3.35 8.16 -0.24
CA ASP A 80 -2.50 8.95 -1.13
C ASP A 80 -3.31 10.04 -1.86
N SER A 81 -4.54 9.75 -2.25
CA SER A 81 -5.43 10.73 -2.90
C SER A 81 -5.87 11.83 -1.94
N LEU A 82 -6.18 11.49 -0.69
CA LEU A 82 -6.45 12.46 0.37
C LEU A 82 -5.23 13.33 0.66
N ALA A 83 -4.05 12.73 0.80
CA ALA A 83 -2.80 13.45 1.05
C ALA A 83 -2.52 14.45 -0.08
N ARG A 84 -2.67 14.04 -1.35
CA ARG A 84 -2.55 14.94 -2.51
C ARG A 84 -3.54 16.09 -2.43
N ALA A 85 -4.81 15.80 -2.19
CA ALA A 85 -5.84 16.84 -2.08
C ALA A 85 -5.53 17.86 -0.96
N MET A 86 -5.09 17.39 0.21
CA MET A 86 -4.68 18.25 1.32
C MET A 86 -3.47 19.12 0.96
N TYR A 87 -2.43 18.53 0.35
CA TYR A 87 -1.22 19.24 -0.05
C TYR A 87 -1.50 20.38 -1.03
N PHE A 88 -2.35 20.15 -2.04
CA PHE A 88 -2.71 21.19 -3.00
C PHE A 88 -3.57 22.30 -2.37
N ARG A 89 -4.57 21.96 -1.55
CA ARG A 89 -5.38 22.97 -0.86
C ARG A 89 -4.56 23.87 0.08
N GLU A 90 -3.55 23.31 0.74
CA GLU A 90 -2.65 24.10 1.59
C GLU A 90 -1.78 25.05 0.77
N LYS A 91 -1.29 24.62 -0.41
CA LYS A 91 -0.55 25.50 -1.33
C LYS A 91 -1.38 26.68 -1.83
N GLU A 92 -2.68 26.49 -2.00
CA GLU A 92 -3.61 27.53 -2.46
C GLU A 92 -4.08 28.47 -1.33
N ASN A 93 -3.51 28.38 -0.11
CA ASN A 93 -3.94 29.10 1.10
C ASN A 93 -5.42 28.89 1.46
N HIS A 94 -6.04 27.80 0.96
CA HIS A 94 -7.44 27.47 1.21
C HIS A 94 -7.64 26.54 2.41
N PHE A 95 -6.57 26.08 3.05
CA PHE A 95 -6.64 25.20 4.22
C PHE A 95 -6.63 26.01 5.52
N HIS A 96 -7.77 26.13 6.17
CA HIS A 96 -7.88 26.74 7.50
C HIS A 96 -7.69 25.68 8.59
N GLU A 97 -7.04 26.02 9.71
CA GLU A 97 -6.87 25.14 10.89
C GLU A 97 -8.17 24.50 11.37
N ARG A 98 -9.34 25.10 11.07
CA ARG A 98 -10.67 24.52 11.32
C ARG A 98 -10.98 23.24 10.54
N GLU A 99 -10.43 23.05 9.34
CA GLU A 99 -10.64 21.81 8.57
C GLU A 99 -9.82 20.65 9.16
N ILE A 100 -8.70 20.93 9.82
CA ILE A 100 -7.93 19.93 10.58
C ILE A 100 -8.76 19.40 11.77
N PHE A 101 -9.53 20.28 12.41
CA PHE A 101 -10.41 19.92 13.53
C PHE A 101 -11.54 18.97 13.13
N LEU A 102 -12.06 19.09 11.90
CA LEU A 102 -13.10 18.19 11.36
C LEU A 102 -12.54 16.81 10.96
N LEU A 103 -11.23 16.70 10.68
CA LEU A 103 -10.56 15.41 10.43
C LEU A 103 -10.33 14.61 11.72
N GLU A 104 -10.40 15.26 12.89
CA GLU A 104 -10.26 14.63 14.21
C GLU A 104 -11.57 14.02 14.73
N GLU A 105 -12.74 14.37 14.15
CA GLU A 105 -14.05 13.92 14.66
C GLU A 105 -14.53 12.55 14.15
N SER A 106 -13.89 11.94 13.15
CA SER A 106 -14.15 10.52 12.82
C SER A 106 -13.33 9.63 13.75
N LEU A 107 -13.93 9.29 14.90
CA LEU A 107 -13.35 8.62 16.07
C LEU A 107 -13.00 7.13 15.89
N GLU A 108 -13.14 6.55 14.70
CA GLU A 108 -12.84 5.14 14.48
C GLU A 108 -11.47 4.98 13.82
N ASP A 109 -10.62 4.20 14.49
CA ASP A 109 -9.34 3.76 13.94
C ASP A 109 -9.61 2.96 12.64
N ASP A 110 -8.89 3.31 11.57
CA ASP A 110 -9.08 2.65 10.28
C ASP A 110 -8.27 1.35 10.23
N TRP A 111 -8.74 0.37 9.46
CA TRP A 111 -8.19 -0.98 9.38
C TRP A 111 -6.70 -0.97 9.03
N LEU A 112 -6.28 -0.21 8.02
CA LEU A 112 -4.88 -0.23 7.57
C LEU A 112 -3.91 0.32 8.65
N PRO A 113 -4.08 1.55 9.19
CA PRO A 113 -3.30 2.01 10.35
C PRO A 113 -3.29 1.02 11.53
N LEU A 114 -4.43 0.42 11.87
CA LEU A 114 -4.52 -0.56 12.95
C LEU A 114 -3.66 -1.81 12.71
N THR A 115 -3.66 -2.34 11.49
CA THR A 115 -2.79 -3.49 11.14
C THR A 115 -1.31 -3.18 11.30
N LEU A 116 -0.94 -1.91 11.22
CA LEU A 116 0.42 -1.40 11.43
C LEU A 116 0.70 -1.05 12.90
N GLY A 117 -0.26 -1.29 13.79
CA GLY A 117 -0.15 -0.94 15.21
C GLY A 117 -0.25 0.56 15.49
N LEU A 118 -0.97 1.28 14.62
CA LEU A 118 -1.22 2.71 14.77
C LEU A 118 -2.69 2.98 15.08
N HIS A 119 -2.93 3.89 16.01
CA HIS A 119 -4.24 4.39 16.42
C HIS A 119 -4.48 5.77 15.79
N LEU A 120 -4.83 5.76 14.52
CA LEU A 120 -5.28 6.94 13.78
C LEU A 120 -6.18 6.53 12.61
N ASN A 121 -7.02 7.46 12.16
CA ASN A 121 -7.83 7.29 10.96
C ASN A 121 -7.03 7.64 9.68
N THR A 122 -7.58 7.26 8.52
CA THR A 122 -7.00 7.50 7.19
C THR A 122 -6.75 8.97 6.89
N CYS A 123 -7.68 9.85 7.25
CA CYS A 123 -7.55 11.30 7.10
C CYS A 123 -6.33 11.86 7.85
N ARG A 124 -6.11 11.39 9.08
CA ARG A 124 -4.96 11.80 9.88
C ARG A 124 -3.66 11.26 9.31
N LEU A 125 -3.64 10.01 8.82
CA LEU A 125 -2.45 9.46 8.20
C LEU A 125 -2.08 10.28 6.95
N ALA A 126 -3.05 10.60 6.09
CA ALA A 126 -2.86 11.46 4.94
C ALA A 126 -2.25 12.82 5.33
N TYR A 127 -2.75 13.46 6.40
CA TYR A 127 -2.17 14.70 6.91
C TYR A 127 -0.71 14.54 7.34
N GLU A 128 -0.38 13.49 8.09
CA GLU A 128 0.99 13.24 8.53
C GLU A 128 1.94 12.97 7.36
N LEU A 129 1.48 12.33 6.28
CA LEU A 129 2.25 12.16 5.04
C LEU A 129 2.56 13.48 4.33
N VAL A 130 1.62 14.43 4.36
CA VAL A 130 1.83 15.80 3.85
C VAL A 130 2.89 16.52 4.68
N GLN A 131 2.77 16.47 6.00
CA GLN A 131 3.73 17.11 6.90
C GLN A 131 5.13 16.49 6.77
N PHE A 132 5.21 15.16 6.67
CA PHE A 132 6.49 14.47 6.48
C PHE A 132 7.13 14.81 5.12
N GLY A 133 6.35 14.82 4.04
CA GLY A 133 6.85 15.20 2.71
C GLY A 133 7.46 16.60 2.71
N LYS A 134 6.80 17.57 3.37
CA LYS A 134 7.32 18.93 3.54
C LYS A 134 8.58 18.99 4.37
N LEU A 135 8.62 18.23 5.48
CA LEU A 135 9.76 18.18 6.38
C LEU A 135 11.06 17.78 5.66
N ILE A 136 10.97 16.84 4.73
CA ILE A 136 12.13 16.34 3.98
C ILE A 136 12.31 17.06 2.62
N GLY A 137 11.50 18.07 2.32
CA GLY A 137 11.63 18.89 1.12
C GLY A 137 11.08 18.28 -0.18
N LEU A 138 10.06 17.41 -0.10
CA LEU A 138 9.35 16.93 -1.28
C LEU A 138 8.38 17.98 -1.84
N ASP A 139 8.21 17.96 -3.16
CA ASP A 139 7.23 18.76 -3.91
C ASP A 139 5.83 18.11 -3.96
N SER A 140 5.69 16.96 -3.30
CA SER A 140 4.45 16.20 -3.13
C SER A 140 4.35 15.63 -1.70
N PRO A 141 3.17 15.13 -1.28
CA PRO A 141 3.10 14.26 -0.09
C PRO A 141 4.01 13.05 -0.24
N MET A 142 4.43 12.49 0.90
CA MET A 142 5.11 11.20 0.95
C MET A 142 4.13 10.07 0.56
N PRO A 143 4.45 9.20 -0.41
CA PRO A 143 3.60 8.05 -0.72
C PRO A 143 3.53 7.07 0.45
N VAL A 144 2.34 6.51 0.72
CA VAL A 144 2.13 5.55 1.82
C VAL A 144 3.13 4.40 1.77
N MET A 145 3.30 3.76 0.61
CA MET A 145 4.18 2.59 0.46
C MET A 145 5.67 2.87 0.72
N ASN A 146 6.10 4.12 0.60
CA ASN A 146 7.45 4.55 0.97
C ASN A 146 7.54 4.93 2.45
N PHE A 147 6.45 5.39 3.06
CA PHE A 147 6.41 5.77 4.47
C PHE A 147 6.33 4.57 5.41
N LEU A 148 5.56 3.53 5.05
CA LEU A 148 5.38 2.34 5.90
C LEU A 148 6.70 1.64 6.28
N PRO A 149 7.68 1.45 5.37
CA PRO A 149 8.97 0.88 5.73
C PRO A 149 9.73 1.69 6.79
N LEU A 150 9.63 3.02 6.76
CA LEU A 150 10.27 3.90 7.74
C LEU A 150 9.71 3.67 9.16
N LEU A 151 8.41 3.37 9.27
CA LEU A 151 7.79 3.04 10.54
C LEU A 151 8.25 1.70 11.10
N ASN A 152 8.61 0.74 10.26
CA ASN A 152 9.02 -0.60 10.69
C ASN A 152 10.54 -0.81 10.72
N GLY A 153 11.32 0.22 10.36
CA GLY A 153 12.78 0.12 10.25
C GLY A 153 13.22 -0.81 9.11
N THR A 154 12.36 -1.02 8.11
CA THR A 154 12.67 -1.83 6.94
C THR A 154 13.13 -0.93 5.79
N ALA A 155 13.78 -1.54 4.79
CA ALA A 155 14.24 -0.82 3.61
C ALA A 155 13.06 -0.25 2.82
N MET A 156 13.18 1.01 2.40
CA MET A 156 12.22 1.64 1.50
C MET A 156 12.26 0.98 0.12
N LEU A 157 11.13 0.96 -0.57
CA LEU A 157 11.08 0.56 -1.96
C LEU A 157 11.87 1.60 -2.80
N PRO A 158 12.81 1.16 -3.66
CA PRO A 158 13.68 2.05 -4.42
C PRO A 158 12.97 2.72 -5.62
N GLU A 159 11.65 2.66 -5.70
CA GLU A 159 10.87 3.14 -6.85
C GLU A 159 11.04 4.65 -7.11
N ARG A 160 11.56 5.42 -6.14
CA ARG A 160 11.92 6.83 -6.30
C ARG A 160 13.22 7.15 -5.53
N GLU A 161 14.36 7.10 -6.23
CA GLU A 161 15.68 7.43 -5.66
C GLU A 161 15.69 8.80 -4.96
N GLU A 162 15.00 9.80 -5.53
CA GLU A 162 14.87 11.13 -4.92
C GLU A 162 14.31 11.08 -3.49
N ILE A 163 13.31 10.25 -3.21
CA ILE A 163 12.73 10.15 -1.87
C ILE A 163 13.77 9.59 -0.90
N VAL A 164 14.53 8.59 -1.32
CA VAL A 164 15.59 7.98 -0.50
C VAL A 164 16.66 9.03 -0.19
N ASP A 165 17.10 9.78 -1.20
CA ASP A 165 18.08 10.84 -1.03
C ASP A 165 17.59 11.91 -0.04
N ARG A 166 16.35 12.38 -0.18
CA ARG A 166 15.75 13.35 0.75
C ARG A 166 15.65 12.82 2.18
N VAL A 167 15.31 11.55 2.36
CA VAL A 167 15.27 10.92 3.69
C VAL A 167 16.67 10.86 4.31
N VAL A 168 17.69 10.52 3.51
CA VAL A 168 19.09 10.44 3.97
C VAL A 168 19.63 11.84 4.32
N GLU A 169 19.38 12.84 3.47
CA GLU A 169 19.75 14.24 3.70
C GLU A 169 19.13 14.79 4.99
N ASN A 170 17.90 14.40 5.32
CA ASN A 170 17.14 14.90 6.46
C ASN A 170 17.06 13.90 7.64
N LYS A 171 18.01 12.97 7.75
CA LYS A 171 17.98 11.85 8.71
C LYS A 171 17.58 12.23 10.14
N THR A 172 18.17 13.30 10.69
CA THR A 172 17.88 13.73 12.07
C THR A 172 16.42 14.15 12.23
N ALA A 173 15.92 14.97 11.31
CA ALA A 173 14.53 15.44 11.31
C ALA A 173 13.54 14.28 11.10
N VAL A 174 13.88 13.34 10.20
CA VAL A 174 13.10 12.11 9.97
C VAL A 174 12.99 11.30 11.26
N MET A 175 14.11 11.03 11.94
CA MET A 175 14.10 10.26 13.18
C MET A 175 13.29 10.94 14.30
N GLU A 176 13.40 12.26 14.42
CA GLU A 176 12.60 13.03 15.38
C GLU A 176 11.10 12.96 15.07
N PHE A 177 10.73 13.13 13.80
CA PHE A 177 9.35 13.00 13.34
C PHE A 177 8.80 11.61 13.64
N LEU A 178 9.51 10.55 13.25
CA LEU A 178 9.09 9.16 13.49
C LEU A 178 8.96 8.86 14.99
N GLY A 179 9.85 9.41 15.82
CA GLY A 179 9.76 9.30 17.27
C GLY A 179 8.47 9.93 17.82
N LYS A 180 8.16 11.17 17.43
CA LYS A 180 6.92 11.86 17.82
C LYS A 180 5.69 11.14 17.29
N PHE A 181 5.73 10.70 16.04
CA PHE A 181 4.65 9.97 15.39
C PHE A 181 4.33 8.68 16.15
N ARG A 182 5.34 7.88 16.51
CA ARG A 182 5.16 6.65 17.29
C ARG A 182 4.63 6.91 18.70
N ILE A 183 5.09 7.96 19.39
CA ILE A 183 4.56 8.33 20.71
C ILE A 183 3.09 8.73 20.62
N LYS A 184 2.71 9.45 19.55
CA LYS A 184 1.36 9.97 19.37
C LYS A 184 0.37 8.90 18.93
N TYR A 185 0.78 8.00 18.03
CA TYR A 185 -0.12 7.06 17.34
C TYR A 185 0.21 5.59 17.56
N GLY A 186 1.40 5.23 18.04
CA GLY A 186 1.74 3.83 18.25
C GLY A 186 0.88 3.19 19.34
N LYS A 187 0.76 1.85 19.30
CA LYS A 187 0.21 1.06 20.41
C LYS A 187 0.85 1.51 21.73
N ARG A 188 0.01 1.95 22.68
CA ARG A 188 0.45 2.09 24.07
C ARG A 188 0.74 0.67 24.57
N GLU A 189 1.99 0.38 24.88
CA GLU A 189 2.30 -0.80 25.68
C GLU A 189 1.53 -0.64 27.01
N ALA A 190 0.64 -1.61 27.28
CA ALA A 190 -0.07 -1.73 28.54
C ALA A 190 0.76 -2.56 29.53
#